data_AF-K9PS40-F1
#
_entry.id   AF-K9PS40-F1
#
_cell.length_a   1.000
_cell.length_b   1.000
_cell.length_c   1.000
_cell.angle_alpha   90.00
_cell.angle_beta   90.00
_cell.angle_gamma   90.00
#
_symmetry.space_group_name_H-M   'P 1'
#
loop_
_entity.id
_entity.type
_entity.pdbx_description
1 polymer ?
#
loop_
_entity_poly.entity_id
_entity_poly.type
_entity_poly.pdbx_seq_one_letter_code
_entity_poly.pdbx_strand_id
1 'polypeptide(L)'
;MKSSNANLLAQLEELTPGICLYYSDSDYTFKPIIWEVDTKGELTIENLLREVTPPFDEYRPGGKIIKSANLDNYLQMIYQEARKYDPDIAVEIAQIYQTVIKLLQSSLTFLEVAEIRELNDPNSTFRIIFGSTKSGEWIGIAPQLEAEFQEMAPYGEYTHGQPLLSVHPPQTKITAELLAKLEPLLKNLKFYEPQPFVYLSDRISEGFIMRVGATRELMFNSLLDAIGFARTFPYKEFYRDAEDDNDEEFATEIKPLDLLIQSRLSNLRMYLFGLVCTYHVYVLGQTPEGDWAGVSTIGIWS
;
A
#
# COMPACT_ATOMS: atom_id res chain seq x y z
N MET A 1 -17.27 13.79 15.12
CA MET A 1 -16.73 12.74 16.00
C MET A 1 -17.69 12.34 17.10
N LYS A 2 -18.00 11.04 17.21
CA LYS A 2 -18.80 10.46 18.30
C LYS A 2 -18.08 10.59 19.64
N SER A 3 -18.81 10.70 20.74
CA SER A 3 -18.23 11.01 22.07
C SER A 3 -17.29 9.92 22.61
N SER A 4 -17.61 8.66 22.34
CA SER A 4 -16.76 7.50 22.69
C SER A 4 -15.46 7.48 21.89
N ASN A 5 -15.53 7.77 20.58
CA ASN A 5 -14.35 7.91 19.72
C ASN A 5 -13.45 9.07 20.17
N ALA A 6 -14.03 10.20 20.59
CA ALA A 6 -13.28 11.33 21.13
C ALA A 6 -12.52 10.96 22.42
N ASN A 7 -13.19 10.20 23.30
CA ASN A 7 -12.58 9.73 24.55
C ASN A 7 -11.49 8.68 24.31
N LEU A 8 -11.66 7.79 23.33
CA LEU A 8 -10.63 6.84 22.93
C LEU A 8 -9.42 7.55 22.31
N LEU A 9 -9.67 8.51 21.40
CA LEU A 9 -8.62 9.30 20.78
C LEU A 9 -7.76 10.00 21.83
N ALA A 10 -8.39 10.65 22.82
CA ALA A 10 -7.66 11.32 23.90
C ALA A 10 -6.77 10.36 24.73
N GLN A 11 -7.26 9.14 25.02
CA GLN A 11 -6.45 8.12 25.72
C GLN A 11 -5.28 7.64 24.86
N LEU A 12 -5.47 7.47 23.56
CA LEU A 12 -4.39 7.12 22.63
C LEU A 12 -3.37 8.27 22.52
N GLU A 13 -3.82 9.52 22.45
CA GLU A 13 -2.96 10.72 22.41
C GLU A 13 -2.16 10.91 23.69
N GLU A 14 -2.65 10.45 24.84
CA GLU A 14 -1.93 10.45 26.11
C GLU A 14 -0.82 9.38 26.15
N LEU A 15 -1.04 8.22 25.54
CA LEU A 15 -0.13 7.07 25.60
C LEU A 15 0.91 7.02 24.48
N THR A 16 0.63 7.58 23.32
CA THR A 16 1.53 7.54 22.15
C THR A 16 2.75 8.48 22.13
N PRO A 17 2.83 9.59 22.90
CA PRO A 17 3.98 10.50 22.84
C PRO A 17 5.29 9.80 23.23
N GLY A 18 6.32 9.91 22.38
CA GLY A 18 7.65 9.37 22.66
C GLY A 18 7.82 7.87 22.39
N ILE A 19 6.73 7.12 22.18
CA ILE A 19 6.80 5.68 21.91
C ILE A 19 7.05 5.42 20.43
N CYS A 20 8.15 4.76 20.11
CA CYS A 20 8.53 4.32 18.75
C CYS A 20 8.53 2.79 18.63
N LEU A 21 8.68 2.27 17.40
CA LEU A 21 8.90 0.83 17.18
C LEU A 21 10.33 0.45 17.57
N TYR A 22 10.49 -0.19 18.72
CA TYR A 22 11.80 -0.51 19.31
C TYR A 22 12.71 -1.36 18.42
N TYR A 23 12.17 -2.36 17.72
CA TYR A 23 12.94 -3.22 16.81
C TYR A 23 12.98 -2.70 15.37
N SER A 24 12.91 -1.38 15.20
CA SER A 24 13.06 -0.73 13.90
C SER A 24 14.08 0.40 14.03
N ASP A 25 14.74 0.74 12.93
CA ASP A 25 15.62 1.91 12.84
C ASP A 25 14.83 3.23 12.78
N SER A 26 13.52 3.18 13.03
CA SER A 26 12.61 4.32 12.96
C SER A 26 12.50 5.04 14.29
N ASP A 27 12.66 6.36 14.25
CA ASP A 27 12.40 7.28 15.36
C ASP A 27 10.96 7.86 15.32
N TYR A 28 10.11 7.33 14.45
CA TYR A 28 8.73 7.79 14.32
C TYR A 28 7.87 7.27 15.47
N THR A 29 7.30 8.22 16.20
CA THR A 29 6.36 7.91 17.28
C THR A 29 5.01 7.44 16.74
N PHE A 30 4.33 6.59 17.51
CA PHE A 30 2.94 6.24 17.22
C PHE A 30 2.06 7.48 17.14
N LYS A 31 1.12 7.46 16.20
CA LYS A 31 0.09 8.47 16.00
C LYS A 31 -1.29 7.82 16.09
N PRO A 32 -2.18 8.31 16.96
CA PRO A 32 -3.56 7.84 17.02
C PRO A 32 -4.30 8.09 15.71
N ILE A 33 -5.21 7.19 15.37
CA ILE A 33 -6.05 7.30 14.18
C ILE A 33 -7.49 6.90 14.50
N ILE A 34 -8.44 7.68 13.97
CA ILE A 34 -9.88 7.38 13.98
C ILE A 34 -10.43 7.46 12.55
N TRP A 35 -11.17 6.43 12.17
CA TRP A 35 -11.89 6.31 10.92
C TRP A 35 -13.40 6.23 11.19
N GLU A 36 -14.09 7.36 11.02
CA GLU A 36 -15.54 7.43 11.22
C GLU A 36 -16.27 6.99 9.95
N VAL A 37 -16.91 5.83 9.99
CA VAL A 37 -17.56 5.22 8.82
C VAL A 37 -18.66 6.11 8.27
N ASP A 38 -19.39 6.81 9.15
CA ASP A 38 -20.47 7.73 8.75
C ASP A 38 -19.98 8.91 7.89
N THR A 39 -18.69 9.27 7.98
CA THR A 39 -18.13 10.43 7.25
C THR A 39 -17.12 10.04 6.18
N LYS A 40 -16.39 8.94 6.38
CA LYS A 40 -15.33 8.47 5.48
C LYS A 40 -15.75 7.24 4.65
N GLY A 41 -16.93 6.69 4.90
CA GLY A 41 -17.40 5.44 4.33
C GLY A 41 -16.71 4.22 4.95
N GLU A 42 -16.97 3.05 4.38
CA GLU A 42 -16.35 1.80 4.81
C GLU A 42 -14.82 1.87 4.77
N LEU A 43 -14.18 1.28 5.79
CA LEU A 43 -12.73 1.15 5.82
C LEU A 43 -12.32 0.07 4.80
N THR A 44 -11.65 0.50 3.73
CA THR A 44 -10.94 -0.36 2.80
C THR A 44 -9.47 0.08 2.75
N ILE A 45 -8.56 -0.79 2.31
CA ILE A 45 -7.15 -0.42 2.14
C ILE A 45 -7.02 0.76 1.19
N GLU A 46 -7.76 0.74 0.08
CA GLU A 46 -7.76 1.84 -0.88
C GLU A 46 -8.19 3.16 -0.22
N ASN A 47 -9.29 3.17 0.54
CA ASN A 47 -9.77 4.37 1.22
C ASN A 47 -8.75 4.85 2.27
N LEU A 48 -8.17 3.94 3.06
CA LEU A 48 -7.15 4.26 4.05
C LEU A 48 -5.96 4.99 3.40
N LEU A 49 -5.41 4.44 2.32
CA LEU A 49 -4.24 5.00 1.63
C LEU A 49 -4.54 6.29 0.86
N ARG A 50 -5.81 6.50 0.48
CA ARG A 50 -6.27 7.75 -0.17
C ARG A 50 -6.60 8.86 0.81
N GLU A 51 -6.95 8.55 2.05
CA GLU A 51 -7.40 9.56 3.02
C GLU A 51 -6.33 9.90 4.05
N VAL A 52 -5.54 8.92 4.50
CA VAL A 52 -4.51 9.17 5.50
C VAL A 52 -3.31 9.85 4.85
N THR A 53 -2.90 10.96 5.45
CA THR A 53 -1.61 11.57 5.20
C THR A 53 -0.62 11.02 6.22
N PRO A 54 0.47 10.37 5.79
CA PRO A 54 1.51 9.95 6.71
C PRO A 54 2.06 11.10 7.54
N PRO A 55 2.52 10.84 8.78
CA PRO A 55 3.13 11.85 9.64
C PRO A 55 4.58 12.17 9.23
N PHE A 56 4.82 12.50 7.95
CA PHE A 56 6.10 12.96 7.41
C PHE A 56 6.08 14.47 7.17
N ASP A 57 7.14 15.18 7.57
CA ASP A 57 7.28 16.63 7.33
C ASP A 57 7.48 16.95 5.84
N GLU A 58 8.13 16.06 5.07
CA GLU A 58 8.39 16.24 3.63
C GLU A 58 7.15 16.03 2.74
N TYR A 59 6.00 15.65 3.32
CA TYR A 59 4.82 15.23 2.56
C TYR A 59 3.82 16.34 2.16
N ARG A 60 4.12 17.66 2.31
CA ARG A 60 3.12 18.74 2.05
C ARG A 60 3.43 19.69 0.88
N PRO A 61 2.38 20.22 0.17
CA PRO A 61 0.94 19.99 0.38
C PRO A 61 0.33 19.02 -0.66
N GLY A 62 -0.24 17.90 -0.19
CA GLY A 62 -0.92 16.89 -1.01
C GLY A 62 -0.99 15.50 -0.38
N GLY A 63 -0.02 15.15 0.48
CA GLY A 63 -0.10 14.23 1.63
C GLY A 63 -0.48 12.75 1.44
N LYS A 64 -1.22 12.37 0.41
CA LYS A 64 -1.86 11.05 0.30
C LYS A 64 -0.88 10.01 -0.24
N ILE A 65 -0.93 8.79 0.29
CA ILE A 65 -0.12 7.66 -0.21
C ILE A 65 -0.57 7.28 -1.62
N ILE A 66 -1.88 7.25 -1.84
CA ILE A 66 -2.49 6.98 -3.15
C ILE A 66 -3.28 8.18 -3.63
N LYS A 67 -3.08 8.55 -4.90
CA LYS A 67 -3.87 9.56 -5.61
C LYS A 67 -4.21 9.09 -7.02
N SER A 68 -5.30 9.60 -7.56
CA SER A 68 -5.60 9.38 -8.97
C SER A 68 -4.65 10.20 -9.83
N ALA A 69 -4.09 9.59 -10.86
CA ALA A 69 -3.22 10.20 -11.85
C ALA A 69 -3.97 10.42 -13.16
N ASN A 70 -3.57 11.45 -13.89
CA ASN A 70 -4.05 11.65 -15.26
C ASN A 70 -3.30 10.70 -16.19
N LEU A 71 -4.06 9.92 -16.96
CA LEU A 71 -3.51 8.89 -17.85
C LEU A 71 -2.64 9.46 -18.97
N ASP A 72 -3.02 10.60 -19.57
CA ASP A 72 -2.25 11.23 -20.63
C ASP A 72 -0.93 11.78 -20.10
N ASN A 73 -0.94 12.38 -18.91
CA ASN A 73 0.28 12.82 -18.22
C ASN A 73 1.20 11.64 -17.91
N TYR A 74 0.65 10.49 -17.49
CA TYR A 74 1.43 9.29 -17.25
C TYR A 74 2.11 8.77 -18.53
N LEU A 75 1.39 8.72 -19.65
CA LEU A 75 1.97 8.33 -20.94
C LEU A 75 3.06 9.30 -21.42
N GLN A 76 2.87 10.61 -21.21
CA GLN A 76 3.88 11.61 -21.52
C GLN A 76 5.13 11.42 -20.65
N MET A 77 4.95 11.15 -19.35
CA MET A 77 6.03 10.86 -18.43
C MET A 77 6.84 9.64 -18.89
N ILE A 78 6.18 8.51 -19.19
CA ILE A 78 6.85 7.30 -19.68
C ILE A 78 7.69 7.60 -20.92
N TYR A 79 7.15 8.34 -21.89
CA TYR A 79 7.89 8.70 -23.10
C TYR A 79 9.12 9.56 -22.78
N GLN A 80 8.98 10.54 -21.88
CA GLN A 80 10.08 11.41 -21.46
C GLN A 80 11.17 10.63 -20.72
N GLU A 81 10.80 9.77 -19.78
CA GLU A 81 11.74 8.93 -19.04
C GLU A 81 12.42 7.92 -19.96
N ALA A 82 11.66 7.20 -20.79
CA ALA A 82 12.23 6.27 -21.77
C ALA A 82 13.28 6.96 -22.67
N ARG A 83 12.99 8.19 -23.12
CA ARG A 83 13.91 8.97 -23.94
C ARG A 83 15.19 9.40 -23.20
N LYS A 84 15.16 9.59 -21.88
CA LYS A 84 16.36 9.90 -21.10
C LYS A 84 17.30 8.71 -21.02
N TYR A 85 16.75 7.50 -20.85
CA TYR A 85 17.53 6.27 -20.71
C TYR A 85 18.00 5.71 -22.06
N ASP A 86 17.09 5.61 -23.03
CA ASP A 86 17.36 5.06 -24.35
C ASP A 86 16.47 5.74 -25.42
N PRO A 87 16.99 6.77 -26.10
CA PRO A 87 16.26 7.52 -27.12
C PRO A 87 15.77 6.68 -28.30
N ASP A 88 16.48 5.58 -28.63
CA ASP A 88 16.23 4.78 -29.82
C ASP A 88 15.00 3.88 -29.64
N ILE A 89 14.76 3.40 -28.41
CA ILE A 89 13.60 2.54 -28.09
C ILE A 89 12.40 3.32 -27.52
N ALA A 90 12.56 4.59 -27.14
CA ALA A 90 11.51 5.37 -26.48
C ALA A 90 10.20 5.44 -27.27
N VAL A 91 10.29 5.51 -28.60
CA VAL A 91 9.13 5.51 -29.50
C VAL A 91 8.40 4.16 -29.47
N GLU A 92 9.14 3.05 -29.50
CA GLU A 92 8.59 1.70 -29.43
C GLU A 92 7.88 1.45 -28.10
N ILE A 93 8.54 1.80 -26.98
CA ILE A 93 7.94 1.70 -25.65
C ILE A 93 6.64 2.49 -25.57
N ALA A 94 6.64 3.75 -26.00
CA ALA A 94 5.44 4.58 -25.98
C ALA A 94 4.31 3.98 -26.85
N GLN A 95 4.63 3.36 -27.98
CA GLN A 95 3.65 2.66 -28.82
C GLN A 95 3.05 1.43 -28.13
N ILE A 96 3.85 0.66 -27.37
CA ILE A 96 3.35 -0.48 -26.59
C ILE A 96 2.39 0.01 -25.50
N TYR A 97 2.77 1.02 -24.72
CA TYR A 97 1.89 1.60 -23.70
C TYR A 97 0.60 2.14 -24.32
N GLN A 98 0.67 2.88 -25.43
CA GLN A 98 -0.52 3.34 -26.15
C GLN A 98 -1.42 2.19 -26.61
N THR A 99 -0.83 1.08 -27.04
CA THR A 99 -1.58 -0.12 -27.46
C THR A 99 -2.30 -0.75 -26.27
N VAL A 100 -1.61 -0.91 -25.13
CA VAL A 100 -2.20 -1.40 -23.87
C VAL A 100 -3.36 -0.49 -23.44
N ILE A 101 -3.14 0.83 -23.41
CA ILE A 101 -4.17 1.78 -22.99
C ILE A 101 -5.40 1.75 -23.91
N LYS A 102 -5.21 1.72 -25.24
CA LYS A 102 -6.34 1.58 -26.19
C LYS A 102 -7.11 0.29 -25.99
N LEU A 103 -6.40 -0.81 -25.71
CA LEU A 103 -7.03 -2.09 -25.43
C LEU A 103 -7.87 -2.03 -24.14
N LEU A 104 -7.35 -1.43 -23.08
CA LEU A 104 -8.09 -1.19 -21.84
C LEU A 104 -9.30 -0.27 -22.07
N GLN A 105 -9.12 0.90 -22.69
CA GLN A 105 -10.21 1.84 -22.96
C GLN A 105 -11.34 1.25 -23.81
N SER A 106 -11.03 0.36 -24.75
CA SER A 106 -12.04 -0.30 -25.59
C SER A 106 -12.76 -1.47 -24.88
N SER A 107 -12.17 -2.03 -23.82
CA SER A 107 -12.65 -3.23 -23.13
C SER A 107 -13.30 -2.95 -21.78
N LEU A 108 -13.01 -1.79 -21.19
CA LEU A 108 -13.46 -1.40 -19.86
C LEU A 108 -14.58 -0.36 -19.91
N THR A 109 -15.46 -0.38 -18.91
CA THR A 109 -16.51 0.62 -18.66
C THR A 109 -16.04 1.74 -17.72
N PHE A 110 -14.99 1.46 -16.94
CA PHE A 110 -14.30 2.39 -16.06
C PHE A 110 -12.80 2.14 -16.17
N LEU A 111 -11.99 3.20 -16.16
CA LEU A 111 -10.53 3.12 -16.19
C LEU A 111 -9.95 4.21 -15.31
N GLU A 112 -9.05 3.83 -14.42
CA GLU A 112 -8.33 4.74 -13.54
C GLU A 112 -6.84 4.40 -13.53
N VAL A 113 -6.02 5.42 -13.34
CA VAL A 113 -4.62 5.28 -12.97
C VAL A 113 -4.50 5.78 -11.53
N ALA A 114 -3.98 4.94 -10.65
CA ALA A 114 -3.58 5.38 -9.31
C ALA A 114 -2.05 5.51 -9.27
N GLU A 115 -1.58 6.63 -8.78
CA GLU A 115 -0.19 6.86 -8.40
C GLU A 115 -0.04 6.56 -6.92
N ILE A 116 0.90 5.66 -6.62
CA ILE A 116 1.26 5.22 -5.29
C ILE A 116 2.63 5.78 -4.99
N ARG A 117 2.74 6.49 -3.87
CA ARG A 117 3.99 7.07 -3.40
C ARG A 117 4.70 6.12 -2.46
N GLU A 118 6.01 6.06 -2.58
CA GLU A 118 6.87 5.34 -1.66
C GLU A 118 7.30 6.22 -0.48
N LEU A 119 7.87 5.58 0.54
CA LEU A 119 8.08 6.24 1.84
C LEU A 119 9.45 6.89 1.96
N ASN A 120 10.43 6.38 1.21
CA ASN A 120 11.81 6.84 1.29
C ASN A 120 12.09 8.12 0.48
N ASP A 121 11.28 8.40 -0.53
CA ASP A 121 11.43 9.61 -1.36
C ASP A 121 10.04 10.08 -1.81
N PRO A 122 9.62 11.32 -1.52
CA PRO A 122 8.31 11.84 -1.96
C PRO A 122 8.15 11.93 -3.49
N ASN A 123 9.25 11.86 -4.25
CA ASN A 123 9.26 11.76 -5.71
C ASN A 123 9.21 10.32 -6.21
N SER A 124 9.61 9.36 -5.38
CA SER A 124 9.52 7.94 -5.69
C SER A 124 8.05 7.52 -5.70
N THR A 125 7.58 7.16 -6.89
CA THR A 125 6.18 6.82 -7.14
C THR A 125 6.09 5.75 -8.21
N PHE A 126 5.13 4.84 -8.10
CA PHE A 126 4.76 3.90 -9.16
C PHE A 126 3.27 4.00 -9.46
N ARG A 127 2.85 3.59 -10.67
CA ARG A 127 1.45 3.67 -11.08
C ARG A 127 0.86 2.28 -11.23
N ILE A 128 -0.41 2.17 -10.84
CA ILE A 128 -1.26 1.02 -11.17
C ILE A 128 -2.40 1.50 -12.06
N ILE A 129 -2.76 0.70 -13.06
CA ILE A 129 -3.87 0.99 -13.96
C ILE A 129 -4.94 -0.08 -13.74
N PHE A 130 -6.18 0.32 -13.54
CA PHE A 130 -7.24 -0.64 -13.26
C PHE A 130 -8.61 -0.16 -13.70
N GLY A 131 -9.55 -1.08 -13.79
CA GLY A 131 -10.91 -0.74 -14.16
C GLY A 131 -11.87 -1.91 -14.23
N SER A 132 -13.14 -1.61 -14.46
CA SER A 132 -14.19 -2.62 -14.60
C SER A 132 -14.41 -2.97 -16.07
N THR A 133 -14.42 -4.26 -16.36
CA THR A 133 -14.77 -4.81 -17.67
C THR A 133 -16.25 -4.64 -17.99
N LYS A 134 -16.62 -4.76 -19.27
CA LYS A 134 -18.03 -4.77 -19.71
C LYS A 134 -18.85 -5.94 -19.13
N SER A 135 -18.19 -6.99 -18.63
CA SER A 135 -18.82 -8.11 -17.91
C SER A 135 -18.94 -7.89 -16.40
N GLY A 136 -18.42 -6.77 -15.87
CA GLY A 136 -18.52 -6.41 -14.45
C GLY A 136 -17.36 -6.87 -13.57
N GLU A 137 -16.44 -7.69 -14.09
CA GLU A 137 -15.20 -8.04 -13.36
C GLU A 137 -14.22 -6.87 -13.37
N TRP A 138 -13.39 -6.77 -12.34
CA TRP A 138 -12.31 -5.80 -12.25
C TRP A 138 -10.99 -6.40 -12.73
N ILE A 139 -10.20 -5.62 -13.45
CA ILE A 139 -8.83 -5.94 -13.84
C ILE A 139 -7.91 -4.82 -13.36
N GLY A 140 -6.71 -5.19 -12.90
CA GLY A 140 -5.64 -4.26 -12.59
C GLY A 140 -4.31 -4.75 -13.15
N ILE A 141 -3.47 -3.79 -13.53
CA ILE A 141 -2.09 -4.00 -13.95
C ILE A 141 -1.17 -3.10 -13.12
N ALA A 142 -0.04 -3.65 -12.70
CA ALA A 142 0.99 -2.95 -11.93
C ALA A 142 2.38 -3.42 -12.37
N PRO A 143 3.42 -2.57 -12.26
CA PRO A 143 4.80 -3.00 -12.44
C PRO A 143 5.12 -4.23 -11.58
N GLN A 144 5.88 -5.17 -12.12
CA GLN A 144 6.43 -6.27 -11.33
C GLN A 144 7.63 -5.76 -10.54
N LEU A 145 7.42 -5.51 -9.25
CA LEU A 145 8.48 -5.11 -8.32
C LEU A 145 9.09 -6.37 -7.69
N GLU A 146 10.42 -6.42 -7.57
CA GLU A 146 11.10 -7.47 -6.80
C GLU A 146 10.76 -7.26 -5.32
N ALA A 147 9.71 -7.90 -4.84
CA ALA A 147 9.37 -7.92 -3.43
C ALA A 147 10.27 -8.94 -2.71
N GLU A 148 11.12 -8.49 -1.80
CA GLU A 148 11.76 -9.39 -0.85
C GLU A 148 10.69 -9.88 0.14
N PHE A 149 10.20 -11.11 -0.03
CA PHE A 149 9.17 -11.70 0.84
C PHE A 149 9.69 -12.10 2.23
N GLN A 150 10.89 -11.65 2.59
CA GLN A 150 11.51 -11.83 3.91
C GLN A 150 11.54 -10.47 4.58
N GLU A 151 10.48 -10.15 5.32
CA GLU A 151 10.37 -8.88 6.03
C GLU A 151 10.44 -9.13 7.54
N MET A 152 11.13 -8.24 8.23
CA MET A 152 11.15 -8.22 9.68
C MET A 152 9.78 -7.76 10.20
N ALA A 153 9.15 -8.59 11.01
CA ALA A 153 8.00 -8.21 11.82
C ALA A 153 8.37 -7.04 12.76
N PRO A 154 7.40 -6.42 13.45
CA PRO A 154 7.67 -5.42 14.48
C PRO A 154 8.65 -5.82 15.60
N TYR A 155 9.08 -7.09 15.64
CA TYR A 155 10.05 -7.66 16.59
C TYR A 155 11.34 -8.16 15.94
N GLY A 156 11.63 -7.81 14.68
CA GLY A 156 12.82 -8.30 13.97
C GLY A 156 12.75 -9.75 13.48
N GLU A 157 11.67 -10.48 13.77
CA GLU A 157 11.48 -11.84 13.25
C GLU A 157 11.12 -11.81 11.77
N TYR A 158 11.80 -12.61 10.94
CA TYR A 158 11.36 -12.81 9.56
C TYR A 158 9.98 -13.47 9.56
N THR A 159 8.97 -12.74 9.10
CA THR A 159 7.62 -13.29 8.95
C THR A 159 7.19 -13.25 7.50
N HIS A 160 6.59 -14.35 7.05
CA HIS A 160 5.85 -14.33 5.81
C HIS A 160 4.49 -13.72 6.08
N GLY A 161 4.26 -12.51 5.56
CA GLY A 161 2.94 -11.90 5.56
C GLY A 161 1.90 -12.83 4.97
N GLN A 162 0.67 -12.77 5.50
CA GLN A 162 -0.43 -13.48 4.84
C GLN A 162 -0.81 -12.70 3.59
N PRO A 163 -0.92 -13.36 2.42
CA PRO A 163 -1.39 -12.68 1.24
C PRO A 163 -2.75 -12.09 1.51
N LEU A 164 -2.98 -10.82 1.15
CA LEU A 164 -4.23 -10.14 1.45
C LEU A 164 -5.44 -10.94 0.96
N LEU A 165 -5.33 -11.58 -0.21
CA LEU A 165 -6.39 -12.36 -0.82
C LEU A 165 -5.85 -13.43 -1.78
N SER A 166 -6.68 -14.43 -2.05
CA SER A 166 -6.44 -15.43 -3.09
C SER A 166 -6.52 -14.81 -4.49
N VAL A 167 -5.73 -15.32 -5.43
CA VAL A 167 -5.80 -14.94 -6.85
C VAL A 167 -7.17 -15.33 -7.42
N HIS A 168 -7.91 -14.37 -7.96
CA HIS A 168 -9.17 -14.64 -8.65
C HIS A 168 -8.90 -14.89 -10.14
N PRO A 169 -9.24 -16.08 -10.68
CA PRO A 169 -9.17 -16.31 -12.11
C PRO A 169 -10.32 -15.58 -12.83
N PRO A 170 -10.16 -15.21 -14.11
CA PRO A 170 -11.23 -14.63 -14.90
C PRO A 170 -12.42 -15.60 -14.99
N GLN A 171 -13.60 -15.14 -14.64
CA GLN A 171 -14.84 -15.91 -14.68
C GLN A 171 -15.60 -15.72 -15.99
N THR A 172 -15.27 -14.67 -16.75
CA THR A 172 -15.95 -14.38 -18.03
C THR A 172 -15.00 -14.45 -19.22
N LYS A 173 -15.56 -14.86 -20.36
CA LYS A 173 -14.82 -14.93 -21.63
C LYS A 173 -14.26 -13.56 -22.05
N ILE A 174 -14.99 -12.48 -21.77
CA ILE A 174 -14.57 -11.10 -22.07
C ILE A 174 -13.27 -10.77 -21.33
N THR A 175 -13.21 -11.05 -20.03
CA THR A 175 -12.02 -10.80 -19.20
C THR A 175 -10.87 -11.72 -19.61
N ALA A 176 -11.13 -13.01 -19.85
CA ALA A 176 -10.11 -13.95 -20.28
C ALA A 176 -9.47 -13.56 -21.62
N GLU A 177 -10.27 -13.11 -22.60
CA GLU A 177 -9.77 -12.63 -23.89
C GLU A 177 -8.97 -11.34 -23.77
N LEU A 178 -9.36 -10.43 -22.86
CA LEU A 178 -8.61 -9.22 -22.59
C LEU A 178 -7.23 -9.55 -22.01
N LEU A 179 -7.17 -10.43 -21.00
CA LEU A 179 -5.91 -10.87 -20.38
C LEU A 179 -4.98 -11.51 -21.40
N ALA A 180 -5.49 -12.41 -22.24
CA ALA A 180 -4.69 -13.09 -23.27
C ALA A 180 -4.08 -12.11 -24.30
N LYS A 181 -4.70 -10.95 -24.52
CA LYS A 181 -4.17 -9.89 -25.38
C LYS A 181 -3.16 -8.99 -24.65
N LEU A 182 -3.37 -8.74 -23.36
CA LEU A 182 -2.49 -7.90 -22.54
C LEU A 182 -1.18 -8.60 -22.18
N GLU A 183 -1.23 -9.89 -21.84
CA GLU A 183 -0.07 -10.67 -21.38
C GLU A 183 1.17 -10.53 -22.28
N PRO A 184 1.11 -10.77 -23.61
CA PRO A 184 2.29 -10.65 -24.46
C PRO A 184 2.84 -9.22 -24.57
N LEU A 185 2.00 -8.20 -24.37
CA LEU A 185 2.42 -6.80 -24.40
C LEU A 185 3.12 -6.38 -23.10
N LEU A 186 2.75 -7.02 -21.99
CA LEU A 186 3.13 -6.63 -20.64
C LEU A 186 4.32 -7.40 -20.09
N LYS A 187 4.51 -8.65 -20.52
CA LYS A 187 5.48 -9.59 -19.91
C LYS A 187 6.92 -9.08 -19.82
N ASN A 188 7.39 -8.37 -20.84
CA ASN A 188 8.75 -7.83 -20.90
C ASN A 188 8.75 -6.29 -21.07
N LEU A 189 7.61 -5.65 -20.74
CA LEU A 189 7.53 -4.21 -20.87
C LEU A 189 8.35 -3.57 -19.76
N LYS A 190 9.34 -2.77 -20.15
CA LYS A 190 10.13 -1.96 -19.23
C LYS A 190 9.24 -0.92 -18.57
N PHE A 191 9.34 -0.79 -17.25
CA PHE A 191 8.72 0.31 -16.54
C PHE A 191 9.69 1.48 -16.41
N TYR A 192 9.18 2.68 -16.70
CA TYR A 192 9.90 3.95 -16.63
C TYR A 192 9.28 4.85 -15.57
N GLU A 193 9.12 4.28 -14.37
CA GLU A 193 8.67 5.00 -13.20
C GLU A 193 9.82 5.86 -12.63
N PRO A 194 9.56 7.08 -12.14
CA PRO A 194 10.58 7.90 -11.49
C PRO A 194 11.10 7.20 -10.24
N GLN A 195 12.30 6.64 -10.37
CA GLN A 195 13.14 5.99 -9.35
C GLN A 195 12.38 5.43 -8.12
N PRO A 196 11.68 4.29 -8.27
CA PRO A 196 11.18 3.54 -7.11
C PRO A 196 12.32 3.01 -6.20
N PHE A 197 13.57 3.00 -6.66
CA PHE A 197 14.65 2.36 -5.90
C PHE A 197 16.00 3.06 -6.12
N VAL A 198 16.35 4.02 -5.27
CA VAL A 198 17.69 4.63 -5.26
C VAL A 198 18.80 3.56 -5.12
N TYR A 199 18.49 2.45 -4.44
CA TYR A 199 19.39 1.32 -4.23
C TYR A 199 19.44 0.27 -5.36
N LEU A 200 18.51 0.29 -6.32
CA LEU A 200 18.49 -0.61 -7.50
C LEU A 200 18.74 0.17 -8.81
N SER A 201 19.43 1.32 -8.72
CA SER A 201 19.58 2.34 -9.76
C SER A 201 20.22 1.87 -11.09
N ASP A 202 20.69 0.63 -11.16
CA ASP A 202 21.22 -0.01 -12.37
C ASP A 202 20.23 -0.95 -13.08
N ARG A 203 19.04 -1.22 -12.52
CA ARG A 203 18.06 -2.15 -13.10
C ARG A 203 16.81 -1.43 -13.59
N ILE A 204 16.70 -1.24 -14.90
CA ILE A 204 15.38 -1.11 -15.52
C ILE A 204 14.73 -2.48 -15.38
N SER A 205 13.81 -2.62 -14.43
CA SER A 205 13.06 -3.86 -14.30
C SER A 205 11.92 -3.90 -15.31
N GLU A 206 11.47 -5.12 -15.59
CA GLU A 206 10.56 -5.42 -16.68
C GLU A 206 9.42 -6.29 -16.18
N GLY A 207 8.30 -6.23 -16.90
CA GLY A 207 7.14 -7.04 -16.61
C GLY A 207 6.10 -6.31 -15.78
N PHE A 208 4.86 -6.71 -16.00
CA PHE A 208 3.70 -6.24 -15.24
C PHE A 208 2.94 -7.44 -14.69
N ILE A 209 2.48 -7.28 -13.46
CA ILE A 209 1.56 -8.18 -12.81
C ILE A 209 0.14 -7.78 -13.22
N MET A 210 -0.67 -8.77 -13.60
CA MET A 210 -2.10 -8.59 -13.81
C MET A 210 -2.89 -9.32 -12.73
N ARG A 211 -3.99 -8.71 -12.28
CA ARG A 211 -4.94 -9.31 -11.34
C ARG A 211 -6.37 -9.06 -11.79
N VAL A 212 -7.24 -10.00 -11.44
CA VAL A 212 -8.70 -9.89 -11.59
C VAL A 212 -9.33 -9.90 -10.22
N GLY A 213 -10.50 -9.29 -10.08
CA GLY A 213 -11.33 -9.41 -8.89
C GLY A 213 -12.81 -9.28 -9.22
N ALA A 214 -13.65 -9.93 -8.41
CA ALA A 214 -15.10 -9.78 -8.53
C ALA A 214 -15.58 -8.37 -8.10
N THR A 215 -14.79 -7.69 -7.27
CA THR A 215 -15.01 -6.31 -6.83
C THR A 215 -13.73 -5.50 -7.02
N ARG A 216 -13.87 -4.17 -6.99
CA ARG A 216 -12.73 -3.22 -7.01
C ARG A 216 -11.75 -3.54 -5.90
N GLU A 217 -12.26 -3.72 -4.68
CA GLU A 217 -11.47 -4.01 -3.50
C GLU A 217 -10.68 -5.31 -3.62
N LEU A 218 -11.31 -6.40 -4.06
CA LEU A 218 -10.62 -7.70 -4.21
C LEU A 218 -9.49 -7.62 -5.24
N MET A 219 -9.73 -6.96 -6.37
CA MET A 219 -8.71 -6.74 -7.40
C MET A 219 -7.57 -5.88 -6.87
N PHE A 220 -7.89 -4.76 -6.22
CA PHE A 220 -6.91 -3.80 -5.73
C PHE A 220 -6.02 -4.40 -4.65
N ASN A 221 -6.61 -5.08 -3.66
CA ASN A 221 -5.88 -5.76 -2.60
C ASN A 221 -4.99 -6.88 -3.16
N SER A 222 -5.49 -7.67 -4.12
CA SER A 222 -4.70 -8.71 -4.77
C SER A 222 -3.52 -8.15 -5.58
N LEU A 223 -3.67 -6.94 -6.15
CA LEU A 223 -2.61 -6.27 -6.88
C LEU A 223 -1.54 -5.71 -5.93
N LEU A 224 -1.94 -5.01 -4.86
CA LEU A 224 -1.01 -4.50 -3.85
C LEU A 224 -0.26 -5.62 -3.13
N ASP A 225 -0.92 -6.74 -2.89
CA ASP A 225 -0.31 -7.94 -2.34
C ASP A 225 0.77 -8.50 -3.29
N ALA A 226 0.43 -8.65 -4.57
CA ALA A 226 1.31 -9.24 -5.56
C ALA A 226 2.60 -8.44 -5.80
N ILE A 227 2.55 -7.12 -5.66
CA ILE A 227 3.71 -6.24 -5.85
C ILE A 227 4.59 -6.10 -4.59
N GLY A 228 4.20 -6.68 -3.45
CA GLY A 228 4.94 -6.46 -2.20
C GLY A 228 4.39 -5.35 -1.31
N PHE A 229 3.61 -4.43 -1.88
CA PHE A 229 3.33 -3.14 -1.24
C PHE A 229 2.45 -3.23 0.00
N ALA A 230 1.50 -4.18 0.05
CA ALA A 230 0.55 -4.27 1.14
C ALA A 230 0.51 -5.66 1.76
N ARG A 231 0.50 -5.69 3.10
CA ARG A 231 0.39 -6.90 3.92
C ARG A 231 -0.57 -6.69 5.06
N THR A 232 -1.18 -7.79 5.51
CA THR A 232 -1.97 -7.80 6.74
C THR A 232 -1.54 -8.94 7.63
N PHE A 233 -1.67 -8.71 8.94
CA PHE A 233 -1.36 -9.67 9.97
C PHE A 233 -2.47 -9.65 11.03
N PRO A 234 -2.77 -10.79 11.66
CA PRO A 234 -3.41 -10.76 12.96
C PRO A 234 -2.61 -9.85 13.89
N TYR A 235 -3.31 -9.05 14.69
CA TYR A 235 -2.65 -8.18 15.65
C TYR A 235 -1.80 -9.01 16.63
N LYS A 236 -0.60 -8.49 16.90
CA LYS A 236 0.33 -8.95 17.93
C LYS A 236 0.69 -7.72 18.78
N GLU A 237 0.78 -7.91 20.09
CA GLU A 237 1.13 -6.88 21.07
C GLU A 237 2.51 -6.32 20.78
N PHE A 238 2.71 -5.00 20.71
CA PHE A 238 4.03 -4.44 20.43
C PHE A 238 5.09 -4.81 21.49
N TYR A 239 4.64 -5.13 22.70
CA TYR A 239 5.46 -5.70 23.76
C TYR A 239 5.76 -7.21 23.60
N ARG A 240 6.95 -7.65 24.05
CA ARG A 240 7.30 -9.05 24.31
C ARG A 240 7.94 -9.16 25.70
N ASP A 241 7.71 -10.27 26.41
CA ASP A 241 8.37 -10.57 27.68
C ASP A 241 9.87 -10.26 27.60
N ALA A 242 10.33 -9.36 28.47
CA ALA A 242 11.68 -8.80 28.46
C ALA A 242 12.73 -9.88 28.68
N GLU A 243 13.75 -9.94 27.82
CA GLU A 243 14.92 -10.82 28.03
C GLU A 243 16.10 -10.07 28.68
N ASP A 244 16.12 -8.73 28.64
CA ASP A 244 17.13 -7.85 29.23
C ASP A 244 16.54 -6.54 29.83
N ASP A 245 17.32 -5.80 30.61
CA ASP A 245 16.92 -4.58 31.35
C ASP A 245 16.41 -3.45 30.42
N ASN A 246 16.96 -3.32 29.20
CA ASN A 246 16.46 -2.35 28.20
C ASN A 246 15.05 -2.69 27.70
N ASP A 247 14.68 -3.97 27.73
CA ASP A 247 13.34 -4.40 27.35
C ASP A 247 12.32 -4.07 28.46
N GLU A 248 12.73 -3.90 29.72
CA GLU A 248 11.83 -3.55 30.83
C GLU A 248 11.33 -2.08 30.79
N GLU A 249 12.19 -1.14 30.39
CA GLU A 249 11.80 0.28 30.23
C GLU A 249 10.81 0.42 29.08
N PHE A 250 11.13 -0.16 27.91
CA PHE A 250 10.23 -0.17 26.76
C PHE A 250 8.90 -0.89 27.07
N ALA A 251 8.95 -2.02 27.79
CA ALA A 251 7.75 -2.72 28.26
C ALA A 251 6.82 -1.82 29.06
N THR A 252 7.39 -1.00 29.94
CA THR A 252 6.64 -0.12 30.82
C THR A 252 5.91 0.96 30.04
N GLU A 253 6.52 1.45 28.96
CA GLU A 253 5.94 2.48 28.10
C GLU A 253 4.88 1.92 27.15
N ILE A 254 5.13 0.78 26.50
CA ILE A 254 4.27 0.31 25.40
C ILE A 254 3.12 -0.61 25.85
N LYS A 255 3.27 -1.33 26.96
CA LYS A 255 2.22 -2.23 27.47
C LYS A 255 0.89 -1.52 27.78
N PRO A 256 0.86 -0.30 28.35
CA PRO A 256 -0.39 0.46 28.47
C PRO A 256 -1.11 0.68 27.14
N LEU A 257 -0.38 0.91 26.05
CA LEU A 257 -0.94 1.09 24.71
C LEU A 257 -1.58 -0.20 24.20
N ASP A 258 -0.88 -1.33 24.31
CA ASP A 258 -1.43 -2.65 23.93
C ASP A 258 -2.70 -2.98 24.71
N LEU A 259 -2.70 -2.79 26.02
CA LEU A 259 -3.86 -3.02 26.88
C LEU A 259 -5.06 -2.12 26.51
N LEU A 260 -4.81 -0.85 26.19
CA LEU A 260 -5.87 0.05 25.75
C LEU A 260 -6.47 -0.41 24.42
N ILE A 261 -5.64 -0.72 23.42
CA ILE A 261 -6.06 -1.17 22.10
C ILE A 261 -6.91 -2.44 22.22
N GLN A 262 -6.42 -3.46 22.95
CA GLN A 262 -7.11 -4.73 23.13
C GLN A 262 -8.41 -4.62 23.93
N SER A 263 -8.47 -3.73 24.93
CA SER A 263 -9.67 -3.58 25.76
C SER A 263 -10.78 -2.76 25.10
N ARG A 264 -10.44 -1.92 24.11
CA ARG A 264 -11.38 -0.99 23.48
C ARG A 264 -11.80 -1.42 22.08
N LEU A 265 -11.00 -2.24 21.40
CA LEU A 265 -11.18 -2.56 20.00
C LEU A 265 -11.37 -4.05 19.76
N SER A 266 -12.20 -4.35 18.78
CA SER A 266 -12.43 -5.71 18.29
C SER A 266 -11.89 -5.85 16.87
N ASN A 267 -11.83 -7.08 16.34
CA ASN A 267 -11.34 -7.34 14.97
C ASN A 267 -9.99 -6.67 14.66
N LEU A 268 -9.06 -6.73 15.62
CA LEU A 268 -7.74 -6.09 15.49
C LEU A 268 -6.93 -6.70 14.35
N ARG A 269 -6.36 -5.81 13.54
CA ARG A 269 -5.50 -6.12 12.40
C ARG A 269 -4.31 -5.19 12.38
N MET A 270 -3.19 -5.74 11.98
CA MET A 270 -2.01 -4.96 11.63
C MET A 270 -1.90 -4.90 10.10
N TYR A 271 -1.57 -3.73 9.57
CA TYR A 271 -1.34 -3.50 8.16
C TYR A 271 0.06 -2.91 7.98
N LEU A 272 0.79 -3.45 7.01
CA LEU A 272 2.09 -2.94 6.60
C LEU A 272 1.96 -2.48 5.15
N PHE A 273 2.28 -1.22 4.89
CA PHE A 273 2.27 -0.64 3.56
C PHE A 273 3.60 0.01 3.24
N GLY A 274 4.33 -0.51 2.28
CA GLY A 274 5.68 -0.04 1.96
C GLY A 274 6.43 -1.03 1.11
N LEU A 275 7.68 -0.70 0.81
CA LEU A 275 8.58 -1.53 0.03
C LEU A 275 10.00 -1.42 0.61
N VAL A 276 10.81 -2.43 0.34
CA VAL A 276 12.24 -2.50 0.71
C VAL A 276 12.41 -2.51 2.23
N CYS A 277 12.70 -1.35 2.82
CA CYS A 277 13.02 -1.21 4.23
C CYS A 277 12.06 -0.32 4.99
N THR A 278 11.13 0.39 4.32
CA THR A 278 10.31 1.42 5.00
C THR A 278 8.84 1.19 4.78
N TYR A 279 8.10 1.11 5.89
CA TYR A 279 6.71 0.70 5.90
C TYR A 279 5.87 1.58 6.82
N HIS A 280 4.68 1.94 6.37
CA HIS A 280 3.62 2.42 7.25
C HIS A 280 3.00 1.23 7.96
N VAL A 281 3.11 1.26 9.29
CA VAL A 281 2.51 0.26 10.17
C VAL A 281 1.24 0.85 10.72
N TYR A 282 0.12 0.18 10.51
CA TYR A 282 -1.16 0.51 11.11
C TYR A 282 -1.61 -0.65 12.00
N VAL A 283 -2.05 -0.36 13.21
CA VAL A 283 -2.84 -1.30 14.01
C VAL A 283 -4.22 -0.69 14.17
N LEU A 284 -5.23 -1.34 13.59
CA LEU A 284 -6.60 -0.86 13.56
C LEU A 284 -7.54 -1.94 14.09
N GLY A 285 -8.57 -1.53 14.80
CA GLY A 285 -9.68 -2.37 15.21
C GLY A 285 -11.00 -1.61 15.22
N GLN A 286 -12.09 -2.35 15.30
CA GLN A 286 -13.45 -1.82 15.31
C GLN A 286 -13.84 -1.36 16.71
N THR A 287 -14.38 -0.14 16.78
CA THR A 287 -15.00 0.40 17.99
C THR A 287 -16.39 -0.23 18.21
N PRO A 288 -16.96 -0.17 19.43
CA PRO A 288 -18.31 -0.64 19.69
C PRO A 288 -19.41 0.03 18.83
N GLU A 289 -19.10 1.20 18.27
CA GLU A 289 -20.03 1.98 17.44
C GLU A 289 -19.86 1.71 15.93
N GLY A 290 -19.04 0.72 15.56
CA GLY A 290 -18.83 0.29 14.18
C GLY A 290 -17.80 1.12 13.40
N ASP A 291 -17.17 2.10 14.04
CA ASP A 291 -16.05 2.85 13.45
C ASP A 291 -14.73 2.08 13.60
N TRP A 292 -13.64 2.59 13.03
CA TRP A 292 -12.32 2.03 13.26
C TRP A 292 -11.41 3.01 13.99
N ALA A 293 -10.53 2.47 14.82
CA ALA A 293 -9.58 3.23 15.61
C ALA A 293 -8.29 2.45 15.82
N GLY A 294 -7.24 3.14 16.22
CA GLY A 294 -5.98 2.52 16.64
C GLY A 294 -4.81 3.47 16.51
N VAL A 295 -3.67 2.94 16.08
CA VAL A 295 -2.42 3.70 15.93
C VAL A 295 -1.75 3.43 14.60
N SER A 296 -0.97 4.39 14.15
CA SER A 296 -0.09 4.28 12.99
C SER A 296 1.30 4.75 13.33
N THR A 297 2.32 4.16 12.72
CA THR A 297 3.71 4.61 12.81
C THR A 297 4.47 4.21 11.53
N ILE A 298 5.77 4.46 11.50
CA ILE A 298 6.67 3.99 10.45
C ILE A 298 7.64 2.98 11.06
N GLY A 299 7.85 1.88 10.35
CA GLY A 299 8.92 0.94 10.63
C GLY A 299 9.99 1.06 9.55
N ILE A 300 11.26 1.08 9.97
CA ILE A 300 12.42 1.01 9.10
C ILE A 300 13.23 -0.23 9.51
N TRP A 301 13.55 -1.11 8.55
CA TRP A 301 14.34 -2.32 8.80
C TRP A 301 15.46 -2.42 7.77
N SER A 302 16.71 -2.31 8.23
CA SER A 302 17.92 -2.41 7.41
C SER A 302 18.76 -3.67 7.66
#